data_AF-A0A948H176-F1
#
_entry.id   AF-A0A948H176-F1
#
_cell.length_a   1.000
_cell.length_b   1.000
_cell.length_c   1.000
_cell.angle_alpha   90.00
_cell.angle_beta   90.00
_cell.angle_gamma   90.00
#
_symmetry.space_group_name_H-M   'P 1'
#
loop_
_entity.id
_entity.type
_entity.pdbx_description
1 polymer ?
#
loop_
_entity_poly.entity_id
_entity_poly.type
_entity_poly.pdbx_seq_one_letter_code
_entity_poly.pdbx_strand_id
1 'polypeptide(L)'
;MHKSRLSKLWTAGSGRRGHAEEGRKMNTTEFIWQSAGHSLWEGIEDVKGVCCFCGKQIKQGKKIKDCVSSLFGNWDLFKYSHLEWCCPACVYCLRESKLRTSNWIATGEKLIYFKRENIAETIFNPPNPPFVIAITESFKKHLAIKARINYSQKRFWITMENMGMWFEPDKWRGIFEIMKELAEGEFSKTEIRSGEYQARRIQNYGIEKWEKQEELLKPVRRQPVFKLLVFAINLPKKEVKKDGRTEGN
;
A
#
# COMPACT_ATOMS: atom_id res chain seq x y z
N MET A 1 -5.87 -24.26 -51.00
CA MET A 1 -4.65 -25.09 -51.15
C MET A 1 -3.51 -24.19 -51.59
N HIS A 2 -2.37 -24.29 -50.88
CA HIS A 2 -0.99 -23.87 -51.24
C HIS A 2 -0.69 -22.35 -51.42
N LYS A 3 0.00 -21.75 -50.44
CA LYS A 3 1.49 -21.63 -50.22
C LYS A 3 2.07 -20.44 -51.00
N SER A 4 2.46 -19.36 -50.31
CA SER A 4 3.86 -18.99 -49.96
C SER A 4 4.68 -18.53 -51.18
N ARG A 5 5.50 -17.46 -51.23
CA ARG A 5 6.42 -16.87 -50.25
C ARG A 5 7.06 -15.61 -50.90
N LEU A 6 7.32 -14.58 -50.09
CA LEU A 6 8.52 -13.71 -50.02
C LEU A 6 9.28 -13.33 -51.32
N SER A 7 9.54 -12.02 -51.52
CA SER A 7 10.83 -11.38 -51.16
C SER A 7 10.95 -9.94 -51.67
N LYS A 8 11.26 -9.01 -50.75
CA LYS A 8 12.45 -8.13 -50.72
C LYS A 8 12.51 -7.03 -51.79
N LEU A 9 12.42 -5.78 -51.35
CA LEU A 9 13.40 -4.76 -51.72
C LEU A 9 13.63 -3.83 -50.53
N TRP A 10 14.87 -3.89 -50.03
CA TRP A 10 15.49 -2.96 -49.10
C TRP A 10 15.85 -1.68 -49.87
N THR A 11 15.55 -0.52 -49.30
CA THR A 11 16.31 0.70 -49.59
C THR A 11 16.83 1.27 -48.28
N ALA A 12 18.16 1.30 -48.20
CA ALA A 12 18.94 1.85 -47.11
C ALA A 12 18.70 3.34 -46.96
N GLY A 13 18.24 3.76 -45.78
CA GLY A 13 18.21 5.14 -45.33
C GLY A 13 19.20 5.30 -44.18
N SER A 14 20.30 5.97 -44.48
CA SER A 14 21.42 6.30 -43.61
C SER A 14 21.03 7.09 -42.36
N GLY A 15 21.60 6.68 -41.22
CA GLY A 15 22.23 7.60 -40.27
C GLY A 15 21.33 8.58 -39.52
N ARG A 16 20.79 8.12 -38.39
CA ARG A 16 20.80 8.90 -37.15
C ARG A 16 20.88 7.91 -35.98
N ARG A 17 22.10 7.72 -35.46
CA ARG A 17 22.35 7.11 -34.16
C ARG A 17 21.74 8.03 -33.11
N GLY A 18 20.44 7.88 -32.87
CA GLY A 18 19.81 8.36 -31.64
C GLY A 18 20.42 7.55 -30.51
N HIS A 19 21.20 8.20 -29.67
CA HIS A 19 21.60 7.67 -28.38
C HIS A 19 20.35 7.12 -27.68
N ALA A 20 20.31 5.80 -27.47
CA ALA A 20 19.40 5.23 -26.51
C ALA A 20 19.84 5.74 -25.13
N GLU A 21 19.26 6.84 -24.67
CA GLU A 21 19.20 7.11 -23.23
C GLU A 21 18.46 5.92 -22.61
N GLU A 22 19.19 5.03 -21.95
CA GLU A 22 18.64 4.04 -21.04
C GLU A 22 17.73 4.79 -20.05
N GLY A 23 16.42 4.76 -20.31
CA GLY A 23 15.41 5.41 -19.50
C GLY A 23 15.54 4.94 -18.06
N ARG A 24 16.11 5.79 -17.20
CA ARG A 24 16.35 5.48 -15.79
C ARG A 24 15.01 5.16 -15.14
N LYS A 25 14.76 3.87 -14.87
CA LYS A 25 13.53 3.43 -14.21
C LYS A 25 13.35 4.21 -12.90
N MET A 26 12.24 4.96 -12.82
CA MET A 26 11.84 5.68 -11.63
C MET A 26 11.65 4.67 -10.49
N ASN A 27 12.20 4.96 -9.32
CA ASN A 27 12.04 4.11 -8.14
C ASN A 27 10.83 4.57 -7.31
N THR A 28 10.41 3.76 -6.34
CA THR A 28 9.22 4.06 -5.53
C THR A 28 9.33 5.39 -4.79
N THR A 29 10.50 5.73 -4.23
CA THR A 29 10.63 6.96 -3.43
C THR A 29 10.56 8.22 -4.29
N GLU A 30 11.13 8.20 -5.49
CA GLU A 30 10.96 9.27 -6.47
C GLU A 30 9.51 9.39 -6.92
N PHE A 31 8.84 8.27 -7.20
CA PHE A 31 7.44 8.29 -7.59
C PHE A 31 6.56 8.94 -6.51
N ILE A 32 6.75 8.55 -5.24
CA ILE A 32 6.05 9.16 -4.10
C ILE A 32 6.38 10.65 -3.97
N TRP A 33 7.66 11.03 -4.10
CA TRP A 33 8.09 12.42 -3.99
C TRP A 33 7.57 13.30 -5.13
N GLN A 34 7.54 12.78 -6.36
CA GLN A 34 6.91 13.43 -7.51
C GLN A 34 5.41 13.60 -7.29
N SER A 35 4.73 12.56 -6.78
CA SER A 35 3.31 12.62 -6.42
C SER A 35 3.03 13.69 -5.36
N ALA A 36 4.01 13.98 -4.50
CA ALA A 36 3.92 15.03 -3.48
C ALA A 36 4.26 16.43 -4.00
N GLY A 37 4.51 16.60 -5.31
CA GLY A 37 4.85 17.89 -5.92
C GLY A 37 6.31 18.32 -5.72
N HIS A 38 7.23 17.37 -5.51
CA HIS A 38 8.66 17.65 -5.30
C HIS A 38 8.96 18.62 -4.16
N SER A 39 8.31 18.45 -3.00
CA SER A 39 8.60 19.27 -1.83
C SER A 39 10.09 19.23 -1.50
N LEU A 40 10.72 20.41 -1.52
CA LEU A 40 12.11 20.57 -1.14
C LEU A 40 12.22 20.58 0.39
N TRP A 41 13.27 19.96 0.91
CA TRP A 41 13.59 19.99 2.33
C TRP A 41 14.78 20.91 2.56
N GLU A 42 14.80 21.56 3.71
CA GLU A 42 15.93 22.39 4.12
C GLU A 42 17.20 21.56 4.35
N GLY A 43 18.35 22.17 4.02
CA GLY A 43 19.68 21.58 4.19
C GLY A 43 19.92 20.37 3.30
N ILE A 44 19.50 20.46 2.03
CA ILE A 44 20.00 19.62 0.95
C ILE A 44 21.29 20.26 0.44
N GLU A 45 22.34 19.46 0.32
CA GLU A 45 23.67 19.90 -0.11
C GLU A 45 24.02 19.31 -1.48
N ASP A 46 24.84 20.02 -2.24
CA ASP A 46 25.43 19.48 -3.46
C ASP A 46 26.47 18.41 -3.09
N VAL A 47 26.28 17.21 -3.64
CA VAL A 47 27.14 16.06 -3.37
C VAL A 47 27.22 15.17 -4.58
N LYS A 48 28.41 14.67 -4.89
CA LYS A 48 28.59 13.62 -5.90
C LYS A 48 28.75 12.28 -5.20
N GLY A 49 27.73 11.44 -5.27
CA GLY A 49 27.76 10.16 -4.57
C GLY A 49 26.58 9.25 -4.87
N VAL A 50 26.38 8.27 -4.00
CA VAL A 50 25.29 7.29 -4.07
C VAL A 50 24.40 7.42 -2.85
N CYS A 51 23.08 7.44 -3.07
CA CYS A 51 22.09 7.42 -2.00
C CYS A 51 22.18 6.10 -1.23
N CYS A 52 22.46 6.15 0.08
CA CYS A 52 22.52 5.01 0.98
C CYS A 52 21.22 4.20 1.02
N PHE A 53 20.10 4.90 0.83
CA PHE A 53 18.78 4.30 0.92
C PHE A 53 18.37 3.57 -0.37
N CYS A 54 18.30 4.28 -1.50
CA CYS A 54 17.80 3.70 -2.77
C CYS A 54 18.92 3.26 -3.74
N GLY A 55 20.17 3.57 -3.43
CA GLY A 55 21.35 3.23 -4.24
C GLY A 55 21.49 4.01 -5.55
N LYS A 56 20.77 5.13 -5.70
CA LYS A 56 20.87 5.98 -6.89
C LYS A 56 22.08 6.90 -6.82
N GLN A 57 22.71 7.13 -7.97
CA GLN A 57 23.65 8.24 -8.14
C GLN A 57 22.93 9.57 -7.89
N ILE A 58 23.52 10.42 -7.08
CA ILE A 58 22.98 11.70 -6.63
C ILE A 58 23.95 12.84 -6.92
N LYS A 59 23.38 14.01 -7.21
CA LYS A 59 24.05 15.31 -7.27
C LYS A 59 23.73 16.18 -6.04
N GLN A 60 22.70 15.77 -5.29
CA GLN A 60 22.18 16.47 -4.13
C GLN A 60 21.73 15.46 -3.08
N GLY A 61 21.92 15.78 -1.81
CA GLY A 61 21.52 14.89 -0.73
C GLY A 61 21.63 15.51 0.66
N LYS A 62 21.19 14.75 1.66
CA LYS A 62 21.32 15.06 3.08
C LYS A 62 21.97 13.89 3.80
N LYS A 63 22.76 14.15 4.84
CA LYS A 63 23.34 13.08 5.66
C LYS A 63 22.23 12.31 6.38
N ILE A 64 22.36 10.98 6.42
CA ILE A 64 21.34 10.07 6.94
C ILE A 64 21.06 10.29 8.42
N LYS A 65 22.10 10.63 9.20
CA LYS A 65 21.98 10.99 10.62
C LYS A 65 21.07 12.19 10.88
N ASP A 66 20.86 13.05 9.87
CA ASP A 66 19.97 14.21 9.94
C ASP A 66 18.57 13.90 9.36
N CYS A 67 18.36 12.68 8.85
CA CYS A 67 17.09 12.24 8.27
C CYS A 67 16.34 11.26 9.20
N VAL A 68 17.05 10.48 10.00
CA VAL A 68 16.48 9.49 10.94
C VAL A 68 17.18 9.58 12.29
N SER A 69 16.47 9.26 13.37
CA SER A 69 17.06 9.23 14.72
C SER A 69 17.96 8.00 14.92
N SER A 70 18.79 8.04 15.96
CA SER A 70 19.61 6.88 16.38
C SER A 70 18.78 5.64 16.76
N LEU A 71 17.50 5.82 17.09
CA LEU A 71 16.54 4.74 17.41
C LEU A 71 15.89 4.13 16.16
N PHE A 72 16.27 4.57 14.96
CA PHE A 72 15.76 3.97 13.73
C PHE A 72 16.14 2.49 13.68
N GLY A 73 15.15 1.61 13.48
CA GLY A 73 15.35 0.16 13.60
C GLY A 73 15.46 -0.59 12.28
N ASN A 74 15.24 0.06 11.14
CA ASN A 74 15.13 -0.60 9.83
C ASN A 74 16.35 -0.32 8.92
N TRP A 75 17.55 -0.32 9.50
CA TRP A 75 18.79 -0.09 8.76
C TRP A 75 19.07 -1.18 7.72
N ASP A 76 18.53 -2.39 7.93
CA ASP A 76 18.55 -3.52 7.01
C ASP A 76 17.87 -3.25 5.66
N LEU A 77 16.96 -2.27 5.61
CA LEU A 77 16.25 -1.90 4.39
C LEU A 77 17.06 -0.96 3.48
N PHE A 78 18.21 -0.48 3.94
CA PHE A 78 19.06 0.45 3.19
C PHE A 78 19.88 -0.34 2.17
N LYS A 79 19.88 0.12 0.92
CA LYS A 79 20.65 -0.56 -0.13
C LYS A 79 22.17 -0.52 0.12
N TYR A 80 22.66 0.57 0.69
CA TYR A 80 24.06 0.75 1.07
C TYR A 80 24.13 1.43 2.44
N SER A 81 23.90 0.66 3.51
CA SER A 81 23.86 1.16 4.89
C SER A 81 25.17 1.79 5.39
N HIS A 82 26.30 1.50 4.76
CA HIS A 82 27.61 2.09 5.06
C HIS A 82 27.81 3.49 4.45
N LEU A 83 26.93 3.93 3.54
CA LEU A 83 27.01 5.26 2.95
C LEU A 83 26.22 6.27 3.77
N GLU A 84 26.67 7.52 3.77
CA GLU A 84 26.09 8.56 4.63
C GLU A 84 25.02 9.41 3.95
N TRP A 85 24.94 9.43 2.62
CA TRP A 85 24.12 10.41 1.89
C TRP A 85 22.79 9.84 1.44
N CYS A 86 21.71 10.59 1.60
CA CYS A 86 20.37 10.23 1.17
C CYS A 86 19.84 11.22 0.12
N CYS A 87 19.23 10.75 -0.97
CA CYS A 87 18.69 11.62 -2.01
C CYS A 87 17.42 12.36 -1.56
N PRO A 88 17.07 13.52 -2.16
CA PRO A 88 15.89 14.31 -1.76
C PRO A 88 14.59 13.51 -1.66
N ALA A 89 14.34 12.62 -2.63
CA ALA A 89 13.15 11.75 -2.63
C ALA A 89 13.10 10.82 -1.42
N CYS A 90 14.23 10.23 -1.05
CA CYS A 90 14.33 9.35 0.12
C CYS A 90 14.27 10.13 1.43
N VAL A 91 14.85 11.34 1.48
CA VAL A 91 14.71 12.27 2.61
C VAL A 91 13.23 12.58 2.84
N TYR A 92 12.48 12.93 1.79
CA TYR A 92 11.03 13.14 1.88
C TYR A 92 10.32 11.91 2.45
N CYS A 93 10.58 10.72 1.90
CA CYS A 93 9.94 9.49 2.37
C CYS A 93 10.25 9.13 3.82
N LEU A 94 11.43 9.52 4.33
CA LEU A 94 11.84 9.27 5.72
C LEU A 94 11.28 10.31 6.68
N ARG A 95 11.18 11.58 6.26
CA ARG A 95 10.83 12.71 7.13
C ARG A 95 9.37 13.14 7.08
N GLU A 96 8.65 12.85 6.00
CA GLU A 96 7.21 13.15 5.92
C GLU A 96 6.44 12.28 6.92
N SER A 97 6.01 12.90 8.02
CA SER A 97 5.32 12.22 9.11
C SER A 97 4.03 11.55 8.64
N LYS A 98 3.29 12.15 7.71
CA LYS A 98 2.02 11.58 7.22
C LYS A 98 2.22 10.27 6.44
N LEU A 99 3.37 10.06 5.80
CA LEU A 99 3.69 8.77 5.16
C LEU A 99 3.86 7.63 6.18
N ARG A 100 4.07 7.96 7.46
CA ARG A 100 4.17 7.03 8.58
C ARG A 100 2.87 6.92 9.39
N THR A 101 2.10 8.00 9.48
CA THR A 101 0.95 8.12 10.39
C THR A 101 -0.41 8.12 9.68
N SER A 102 -0.46 7.90 8.38
CA SER A 102 -1.71 7.85 7.61
C SER A 102 -1.67 6.76 6.56
N ASN A 103 -2.85 6.29 6.13
CA ASN A 103 -2.95 5.53 4.89
C ASN A 103 -2.78 6.50 3.73
N TRP A 104 -2.12 6.05 2.66
CA TRP A 104 -1.87 6.90 1.52
C TRP A 104 -1.80 6.13 0.22
N ILE A 105 -2.12 6.84 -0.85
CA ILE A 105 -1.94 6.40 -2.22
C ILE A 105 -1.22 7.49 -3.01
N ALA A 106 -0.12 7.11 -3.66
CA ALA A 106 0.60 7.95 -4.59
C ALA A 106 0.17 7.58 -6.00
N THR A 107 -0.18 8.56 -6.83
CA THR A 107 -0.50 8.39 -8.26
C THR A 107 0.47 9.21 -9.11
N GLY A 108 0.42 9.10 -10.43
CA GLY A 108 1.25 9.97 -11.29
C GLY A 108 1.03 11.49 -11.09
N GLU A 109 -0.04 11.89 -10.40
CA GLU A 109 -0.45 13.28 -10.23
C GLU A 109 -0.35 13.77 -8.78
N LYS A 110 -0.72 12.93 -7.80
CA LYS A 110 -0.89 13.39 -6.41
C LYS A 110 -0.66 12.30 -5.38
N LEU A 111 -0.21 12.72 -4.21
CA LEU A 111 -0.17 11.94 -2.98
C LEU A 111 -1.42 12.23 -2.16
N ILE A 112 -2.26 11.21 -1.97
CA ILE A 112 -3.56 11.31 -1.30
C ILE A 112 -3.48 10.55 0.02
N TYR A 113 -3.81 11.23 1.12
CA TYR A 113 -3.99 10.59 2.43
C TYR A 113 -5.47 10.26 2.64
N PHE A 114 -5.76 9.10 3.20
CA PHE A 114 -7.14 8.65 3.40
C PHE A 114 -7.33 7.94 4.74
N LYS A 115 -8.57 7.96 5.24
CA LYS A 115 -8.93 7.35 6.52
C LYS A 115 -9.24 5.86 6.36
N ARG A 116 -9.34 5.17 7.49
CA ARG A 116 -9.62 3.73 7.51
C ARG A 116 -10.93 3.39 6.81
N GLU A 117 -11.93 4.27 6.91
CA GLU A 117 -13.27 4.14 6.31
C GLU A 117 -13.19 3.98 4.79
N ASN A 118 -12.15 4.55 4.17
CA ASN A 118 -11.96 4.52 2.72
C ASN A 118 -11.05 3.39 2.23
N ILE A 119 -10.50 2.53 3.11
CA ILE A 119 -9.58 1.46 2.68
C ILE A 119 -10.25 0.52 1.67
N ALA A 120 -11.47 0.06 1.98
CA ALA A 120 -12.19 -0.88 1.13
C ALA A 120 -12.40 -0.30 -0.27
N GLU A 121 -12.91 0.94 -0.35
CA GLU A 121 -13.11 1.64 -1.61
C GLU A 121 -11.79 1.76 -2.39
N THR A 122 -10.71 2.19 -1.74
CA THR A 122 -9.39 2.36 -2.37
C THR A 122 -8.81 1.06 -2.91
N ILE A 123 -8.95 -0.08 -2.21
CA ILE A 123 -8.37 -1.36 -2.66
C ILE A 123 -9.25 -2.09 -3.66
N PHE A 124 -10.57 -1.90 -3.63
CA PHE A 124 -11.46 -2.53 -4.60
C PHE A 124 -11.66 -1.71 -5.87
N ASN A 125 -11.40 -0.40 -5.81
CA ASN A 125 -11.46 0.53 -6.93
C ASN A 125 -10.15 1.37 -7.00
N PRO A 126 -8.98 0.73 -7.24
CA PRO A 126 -7.70 1.42 -7.27
C PRO A 126 -7.60 2.42 -8.44
N PRO A 127 -6.78 3.47 -8.34
CA PRO A 127 -6.58 4.45 -9.40
C PRO A 127 -5.92 3.84 -10.64
N ASN A 128 -5.97 4.57 -11.75
CA ASN A 128 -5.26 4.18 -12.96
C ASN A 128 -3.74 4.07 -12.67
N PRO A 129 -3.05 3.05 -13.21
CA PRO A 129 -1.62 2.94 -13.02
C PRO A 129 -0.85 4.08 -13.71
N PRO A 130 0.36 4.42 -13.22
CA PRO A 130 1.03 3.85 -12.05
C PRO A 130 0.48 4.37 -10.71
N PHE A 131 0.51 3.53 -9.67
CA PHE A 131 0.18 3.94 -8.31
C PHE A 131 0.96 3.16 -7.23
N VAL A 132 1.03 3.70 -6.02
CA VAL A 132 1.58 3.03 -4.83
C VAL A 132 0.57 3.16 -3.71
N ILE A 133 0.23 2.08 -3.03
CA ILE A 133 -0.69 2.11 -1.89
C ILE A 133 0.00 1.58 -0.62
N ALA A 134 -0.20 2.31 0.48
CA ALA A 134 0.23 1.86 1.79
C ALA A 134 -0.83 2.11 2.87
N ILE A 135 -0.96 1.14 3.77
CA ILE A 135 -1.96 1.11 4.83
C ILE A 135 -1.26 1.00 6.18
N THR A 136 -1.54 1.96 7.05
CA THR A 136 -0.97 2.04 8.40
C THR A 136 -1.96 1.50 9.43
N GLU A 137 -1.52 0.59 10.28
CA GLU A 137 -2.33 0.00 11.37
C GLU A 137 -1.92 0.58 12.73
N SER A 138 -0.61 0.68 12.97
CA SER A 138 0.02 1.14 14.21
C SER A 138 0.46 2.61 14.16
N PHE A 139 0.54 3.20 12.96
CA PHE A 139 1.05 4.56 12.71
C PHE A 139 2.52 4.78 13.13
N LYS A 140 3.30 3.69 13.24
CA LYS A 140 4.69 3.70 13.76
C LYS A 140 5.75 3.27 12.74
N LYS A 141 5.40 2.98 11.49
CA LYS A 141 6.33 2.38 10.51
C LYS A 141 6.47 3.25 9.27
N HIS A 142 7.69 3.32 8.73
CA HIS A 142 7.95 4.01 7.46
C HIS A 142 7.65 3.07 6.29
N LEU A 143 6.43 3.16 5.74
CA LEU A 143 5.96 2.21 4.73
C LEU A 143 6.51 2.49 3.33
N ALA A 144 6.84 3.75 3.02
CA ALA A 144 7.41 4.16 1.74
C ALA A 144 8.67 3.35 1.36
N ILE A 145 9.40 2.89 2.38
CA ILE A 145 10.61 2.06 2.24
C ILE A 145 10.32 0.69 1.59
N LYS A 146 9.16 0.11 1.91
CA LYS A 146 8.76 -1.24 1.47
C LYS A 146 7.76 -1.21 0.32
N ALA A 147 7.32 -0.02 -0.08
CA ALA A 147 6.26 0.16 -1.04
C ALA A 147 6.73 -0.12 -2.48
N ARG A 148 5.79 -0.48 -3.35
CA ARG A 148 6.05 -0.84 -4.75
C ARG A 148 5.12 -0.08 -5.67
N ILE A 149 5.65 0.35 -6.81
CA ILE A 149 4.86 0.93 -7.89
C ILE A 149 4.10 -0.19 -8.58
N ASN A 150 2.79 -0.01 -8.68
CA ASN A 150 1.86 -0.89 -9.35
C ASN A 150 1.57 -0.39 -10.75
N TYR A 151 1.50 -1.33 -11.70
CA TYR A 151 1.25 -1.09 -13.13
C TYR A 151 -0.03 -1.79 -13.63
N SER A 152 -0.86 -2.29 -12.70
CA SER A 152 -2.10 -3.02 -13.02
C SER A 152 -3.12 -2.81 -11.90
N GLN A 153 -4.40 -2.68 -12.25
CA GLN A 153 -5.52 -2.67 -11.29
C GLN A 153 -6.07 -4.08 -11.03
N LYS A 154 -5.73 -5.07 -11.86
CA LYS A 154 -6.21 -6.46 -11.73
C LYS A 154 -5.46 -7.23 -10.65
N ARG A 155 -4.16 -6.95 -10.52
CA ARG A 155 -3.28 -7.54 -9.52
C ARG A 155 -2.19 -6.55 -9.13
N PHE A 156 -2.15 -6.15 -7.87
CA PHE A 156 -1.24 -5.12 -7.40
C PHE A 156 -0.74 -5.37 -5.98
N TRP A 157 0.38 -4.73 -5.65
CA TRP A 157 1.02 -4.82 -4.36
C TRP A 157 0.43 -3.79 -3.39
N ILE A 158 0.07 -4.25 -2.20
CA ILE A 158 -0.31 -3.41 -1.07
C ILE A 158 0.74 -3.58 0.02
N THR A 159 1.28 -2.47 0.52
CA THR A 159 2.12 -2.46 1.72
C THR A 159 1.27 -2.17 2.94
N MET A 160 1.28 -3.05 3.94
CA MET A 160 0.56 -2.87 5.20
C MET A 160 1.50 -3.21 6.36
N GLU A 161 1.90 -2.21 7.14
CA GLU A 161 2.87 -2.34 8.23
C GLU A 161 4.16 -3.09 7.87
N ASN A 162 4.35 -4.27 8.44
CA ASN A 162 5.57 -5.06 8.26
C ASN A 162 5.47 -6.00 7.06
N MET A 163 4.33 -6.09 6.40
CA MET A 163 4.08 -7.01 5.30
C MET A 163 3.72 -6.27 4.02
N GLY A 164 3.92 -6.94 2.90
CA GLY A 164 3.28 -6.57 1.66
C GLY A 164 2.68 -7.80 1.01
N MET A 165 1.63 -7.59 0.23
CA MET A 165 0.83 -8.67 -0.33
C MET A 165 0.34 -8.30 -1.72
N TRP A 166 0.21 -9.32 -2.57
CA TRP A 166 -0.51 -9.18 -3.83
C TRP A 166 -2.01 -9.22 -3.56
N PHE A 167 -2.72 -8.26 -4.12
CA PHE A 167 -4.16 -8.10 -4.03
C PHE A 167 -4.78 -8.16 -5.42
N GLU A 168 -5.90 -8.87 -5.51
CA GLU A 168 -6.67 -9.11 -6.74
C GLU A 168 -8.14 -8.79 -6.42
N PRO A 169 -8.67 -7.62 -6.81
CA PRO A 169 -10.01 -7.18 -6.40
C PRO A 169 -11.09 -8.22 -6.68
N ASP A 170 -11.09 -8.81 -7.87
CA ASP A 170 -12.11 -9.77 -8.31
C ASP A 170 -12.11 -11.05 -7.47
N LYS A 171 -10.94 -11.50 -7.03
CA LYS A 171 -10.80 -12.69 -6.17
C LYS A 171 -11.35 -12.45 -4.76
N TRP A 172 -11.17 -11.24 -4.24
CA TRP A 172 -11.40 -10.95 -2.82
C TRP A 172 -12.74 -10.28 -2.53
N ARG A 173 -13.44 -9.78 -3.54
CA ARG A 173 -14.70 -9.02 -3.37
C ARG A 173 -15.77 -9.86 -2.69
N GLY A 174 -16.02 -11.08 -3.17
CA GLY A 174 -17.02 -11.98 -2.56
C GLY A 174 -16.70 -12.34 -1.10
N ILE A 175 -15.43 -12.62 -0.81
CA ILE A 175 -14.97 -12.88 0.56
C ILE A 175 -15.18 -11.66 1.46
N PHE A 176 -14.90 -10.47 0.96
CA PHE A 176 -15.07 -9.24 1.72
C PHE A 176 -16.55 -8.93 2.03
N GLU A 177 -17.45 -9.18 1.07
CA GLU A 177 -18.90 -9.00 1.33
C GLU A 177 -19.40 -9.98 2.39
N ILE A 178 -18.97 -11.26 2.37
CA ILE A 178 -19.29 -12.22 3.44
C ILE A 178 -18.81 -11.70 4.81
N MET A 179 -17.59 -11.18 4.88
CA MET A 179 -17.07 -10.62 6.15
C MET A 179 -17.85 -9.41 6.63
N LYS A 180 -18.30 -8.53 5.73
CA LYS A 180 -19.18 -7.41 6.10
C LYS A 180 -20.51 -7.91 6.64
N GLU A 181 -21.11 -8.89 5.97
CA GLU A 181 -22.39 -9.47 6.36
C GLU A 181 -22.33 -10.12 7.75
N LEU A 182 -21.22 -10.81 8.07
CA LEU A 182 -20.97 -11.30 9.43
C LEU A 182 -20.82 -10.13 10.42
N ALA A 183 -20.09 -9.09 10.05
CA ALA A 183 -19.90 -7.94 10.93
C ALA A 183 -21.24 -7.20 11.21
N GLU A 184 -22.11 -7.09 10.22
CA GLU A 184 -23.49 -6.58 10.33
C GLU A 184 -24.36 -7.50 11.19
N GLY A 185 -24.14 -8.82 11.11
CA GLY A 185 -24.64 -9.85 12.03
C GLY A 185 -24.05 -9.81 13.44
N GLU A 186 -23.45 -8.67 13.79
CA GLU A 186 -22.82 -8.34 15.07
C GLU A 186 -21.51 -9.06 15.39
N PHE A 187 -21.04 -10.02 14.58
CA PHE A 187 -19.77 -10.70 14.82
C PHE A 187 -18.60 -9.70 14.87
N SER A 188 -17.76 -9.84 15.89
CA SER A 188 -16.61 -8.96 16.03
C SER A 188 -15.55 -9.27 14.98
N LYS A 189 -14.75 -8.24 14.64
CA LYS A 189 -13.56 -8.42 13.78
C LYS A 189 -12.59 -9.46 14.32
N THR A 190 -12.53 -9.65 15.64
CA THR A 190 -11.71 -10.69 16.27
C THR A 190 -12.25 -12.07 15.95
N GLU A 191 -13.56 -12.30 16.11
CA GLU A 191 -14.21 -13.58 15.79
C GLU A 191 -14.06 -13.92 14.31
N ILE A 192 -14.31 -12.96 13.40
CA ILE A 192 -14.14 -13.17 11.95
C ILE A 192 -12.68 -13.54 11.63
N ARG A 193 -11.72 -12.88 12.29
CA ARG A 193 -10.28 -13.12 12.10
C ARG A 193 -9.82 -14.46 12.65
N SER A 194 -10.30 -14.90 13.81
CA SER A 194 -9.89 -16.17 14.44
C SER A 194 -10.67 -17.37 13.91
N GLY A 195 -11.93 -17.17 13.50
CA GLY A 195 -12.89 -18.25 13.28
C GLY A 195 -13.46 -18.82 14.59
N GLU A 196 -13.16 -18.19 15.73
CA GLU A 196 -13.66 -18.59 17.04
C GLU A 196 -14.86 -17.70 17.37
N TYR A 197 -16.06 -18.17 17.03
CA TYR A 197 -17.30 -17.42 17.20
C TYR A 197 -18.03 -17.87 18.47
N GLN A 198 -18.75 -16.95 19.10
CA GLN A 198 -19.63 -17.30 20.22
C GLN A 198 -20.86 -18.07 19.72
N ALA A 199 -21.15 -19.23 20.32
CA ALA A 199 -22.29 -20.07 19.95
C ALA A 199 -23.63 -19.31 19.93
N ARG A 200 -23.85 -18.41 20.90
CA ARG A 200 -25.03 -17.54 20.95
C ARG A 200 -25.18 -16.65 19.71
N ARG A 201 -24.08 -16.14 19.17
CA ARG A 201 -24.11 -15.27 17.97
C ARG A 201 -24.40 -16.08 16.71
N ILE A 202 -23.82 -17.28 16.62
CA ILE A 202 -24.16 -18.22 15.54
C ILE A 202 -25.66 -18.54 15.55
N GLN A 203 -26.21 -18.87 16.72
CA GLN A 203 -27.65 -19.14 16.87
C GLN A 203 -28.51 -17.96 16.42
N ASN A 204 -28.18 -16.74 16.88
CA ASN A 204 -28.92 -15.53 16.50
C ASN A 204 -28.81 -15.19 15.01
N TYR A 205 -27.66 -15.47 14.39
CA TYR A 205 -27.42 -15.17 12.98
C TYR A 205 -28.03 -16.21 12.03
N GLY A 206 -28.17 -17.45 12.50
CA GLY A 206 -28.63 -18.61 11.74
C GLY A 206 -27.48 -19.55 11.41
N ILE A 207 -27.54 -20.76 11.98
CA ILE A 207 -26.47 -21.78 11.92
C ILE A 207 -26.14 -22.14 10.47
N GLU A 208 -27.13 -22.54 9.67
CA GLU A 208 -26.91 -22.99 8.28
C GLU A 208 -26.26 -21.90 7.40
N LYS A 209 -26.65 -20.65 7.62
CA LYS A 209 -26.10 -19.50 6.88
C LYS A 209 -24.65 -19.24 7.27
N TRP A 210 -24.37 -19.23 8.58
CA TRP A 210 -23.02 -19.08 9.10
C TRP A 210 -22.12 -20.22 8.61
N GLU A 211 -22.58 -21.47 8.62
CA GLU A 211 -21.81 -22.63 8.16
C GLU A 211 -21.38 -22.48 6.70
N LYS A 212 -22.30 -22.13 5.79
CA LYS A 212 -22.00 -21.88 4.37
C LYS A 212 -20.97 -20.77 4.16
N GLN A 213 -21.06 -19.70 4.94
CA GLN A 213 -20.08 -18.61 4.88
C GLN A 213 -18.73 -19.04 5.45
N GLU A 214 -18.72 -19.79 6.55
CA GLU A 214 -17.51 -20.27 7.21
C GLU A 214 -16.74 -21.26 6.34
N GLU A 215 -17.41 -22.11 5.56
CA GLU A 215 -16.80 -22.97 4.55
C GLU A 215 -15.95 -22.18 3.54
N LEU A 216 -16.39 -20.97 3.17
CA LEU A 216 -15.68 -20.08 2.24
C LEU A 216 -14.54 -19.31 2.93
N LEU A 217 -14.71 -18.89 4.18
CA LEU A 217 -13.72 -18.09 4.91
C LEU A 217 -12.55 -18.92 5.47
N LYS A 218 -12.84 -20.13 5.97
CA LYS A 218 -11.84 -21.00 6.63
C LYS A 218 -10.58 -21.26 5.81
N PRO A 219 -10.64 -21.63 4.50
CA PRO A 219 -9.43 -21.90 3.72
C PRO A 219 -8.57 -20.66 3.45
N VAL A 220 -9.16 -19.45 3.51
CA VAL A 220 -8.45 -18.20 3.21
C VAL A 220 -8.02 -17.42 4.47
N ARG A 221 -8.48 -17.80 5.65
CA ARG A 221 -8.27 -17.08 6.93
C ARG A 221 -6.80 -16.80 7.27
N ARG A 222 -5.90 -17.71 6.92
CA ARG A 222 -4.46 -17.58 7.20
C ARG A 222 -3.70 -16.72 6.17
N GLN A 223 -4.36 -16.28 5.10
CA GLN A 223 -3.72 -15.46 4.08
C GLN A 223 -3.56 -14.02 4.58
N PRO A 224 -2.44 -13.32 4.28
CA PRO A 224 -2.23 -11.93 4.69
C PRO A 224 -3.36 -10.98 4.26
N VAL A 225 -3.96 -11.24 3.08
CA VAL A 225 -5.08 -10.46 2.57
C VAL A 225 -6.29 -10.52 3.50
N PHE A 226 -6.53 -11.65 4.17
CA PHE A 226 -7.64 -11.78 5.12
C PHE A 226 -7.53 -10.75 6.27
N LYS A 227 -6.32 -10.55 6.80
CA LYS A 227 -6.06 -9.52 7.82
C LYS A 227 -6.40 -8.12 7.29
N LEU A 228 -5.97 -7.81 6.07
CA LEU A 228 -6.28 -6.54 5.41
C LEU A 228 -7.79 -6.34 5.26
N LEU A 229 -8.52 -7.35 4.79
CA LEU A 229 -9.96 -7.29 4.60
C LEU A 229 -10.69 -7.05 5.93
N VAL A 230 -10.36 -7.81 6.99
CA VAL A 230 -10.91 -7.57 8.34
C VAL A 230 -10.58 -6.16 8.84
N PHE A 231 -9.38 -5.67 8.56
CA PHE A 231 -9.01 -4.30 8.92
C PHE A 231 -9.84 -3.26 8.17
N ALA A 232 -10.18 -3.51 6.90
CA ALA A 232 -10.95 -2.63 6.02
C ALA A 232 -12.46 -2.60 6.29
N ILE A 233 -13.01 -3.58 7.04
CA ILE A 233 -14.42 -3.55 7.46
C ILE A 233 -14.65 -2.28 8.29
N ASN A 234 -15.64 -1.48 7.93
CA ASN A 234 -16.11 -0.35 8.73
C ASN A 234 -17.62 -0.42 8.82
N LEU A 235 -18.13 -0.62 10.03
CA LEU A 235 -19.56 -0.57 10.31
C LEU A 235 -19.90 0.84 10.81
N PRO A 236 -21.08 1.38 10.47
CA PRO A 236 -21.57 2.59 11.09
C PRO A 236 -21.60 2.41 12.61
N LYS A 237 -21.17 3.43 13.36
CA LYS A 237 -21.29 3.40 14.83
C LYS A 237 -22.78 3.33 15.17
N LYS A 238 -23.21 2.29 15.90
CA LYS A 238 -24.56 2.27 16.49
C LYS A 238 -24.70 3.50 17.38
N GLU A 239 -25.75 4.29 17.19
CA GLU A 239 -26.05 5.42 18.05
C GLU A 239 -26.24 4.92 19.49
N VAL A 240 -25.44 5.44 20.42
CA VAL A 240 -25.62 5.14 21.83
C VAL A 240 -26.80 5.98 22.32
N LYS A 241 -27.96 5.34 22.55
CA LYS A 241 -29.04 5.95 23.33
C LYS A 241 -28.47 6.25 24.72
N LYS A 242 -28.27 7.53 25.04
CA LYS A 242 -28.02 7.97 26.41
C LYS A 242 -29.32 7.77 27.17
N ASP A 243 -29.43 6.68 27.93
CA ASP A 243 -30.48 6.55 28.93
C ASP A 243 -30.28 7.65 29.98
N GLY A 244 -31.20 8.62 29.96
CA GLY A 244 -31.28 9.68 30.95
C GLY A 244 -31.64 9.08 32.30
N ARG A 245 -30.64 8.88 33.17
CA ARG A 245 -30.87 8.83 34.61
C ARG A 245 -30.87 10.27 35.12
N THR A 246 -32.07 10.78 35.39
CA THR A 246 -32.27 11.90 36.30
C THR A 246 -31.85 11.46 37.70
N GLU A 247 -30.79 12.07 38.23
CA GLU A 247 -30.48 12.05 39.66
C GLU A 247 -31.58 12.86 40.37
N GLY A 248 -32.28 12.20 41.30
CA GLY A 248 -33.22 12.86 42.19
C GLY A 248 -32.46 13.61 43.29
N ASN A 249 -32.86 14.86 43.51
CA ASN A 249 -32.56 15.66 44.69
C ASN A 249 -33.23 15.09 45.94
#